data_AF-A0A935YGZ4-F1
#
_entry.id   AF-A0A935YGZ4-F1
#
_cell.length_a   1.000
_cell.length_b   1.000
_cell.length_c   1.000
_cell.angle_alpha   90.00
_cell.angle_beta   90.00
_cell.angle_gamma   90.00
#
_symmetry.space_group_name_H-M   'P 1'
#
loop_
_entity.id
_entity.type
_entity.pdbx_description
1 polymer ?
#
loop_
_entity_poly.entity_id
_entity_poly.type
_entity_poly.pdbx_seq_one_letter_code
_entity_poly.pdbx_strand_id
1 'polypeptide(L)'
;MLIKPLKGRGGRGCERWLRQADGRYLDQNGITRDATELLVHIVTLAAGKAMLVQGAMLAHPELRDLAVNVLTSCRIMSIRNETGGFEATHAVFKSSTKPEAIVDNFHKGGIVSRVDMTTGELGPASDAGTAQPCVWYDKHPLTGAEIKGRILPQWRETIDLVCRAHAAFPDRITVGWDVAITDQGPRIIEGNVQSGCDMIQRTHDLPAGIGRLAECYAHHVDLAFLRDMSAAWKERKGLT
;
A
#
# COMPACT_ATOMS: atom_id res chain seq x y z
N MET A 1 1.48 -19.10 -1.35
CA MET A 1 0.23 -18.64 -1.97
C MET A 1 -0.50 -17.71 -1.03
N LEU A 2 -1.16 -16.70 -1.57
CA LEU A 2 -2.06 -15.80 -0.86
C LEU A 2 -3.46 -15.94 -1.48
N ILE A 3 -4.47 -16.09 -0.63
CA ILE A 3 -5.87 -16.16 -1.03
C ILE A 3 -6.57 -14.97 -0.40
N LYS A 4 -7.29 -14.16 -1.18
CA LYS A 4 -8.10 -13.05 -0.64
C LYS A 4 -9.46 -12.94 -1.33
N PRO A 5 -10.53 -12.56 -0.61
CA PRO A 5 -11.80 -12.22 -1.24
C PRO A 5 -11.63 -11.05 -2.20
N LEU A 6 -12.28 -11.10 -3.37
CA LEU A 6 -12.25 -10.02 -4.35
C LEU A 6 -12.81 -8.71 -3.77
N LYS A 7 -13.84 -8.82 -2.93
CA LYS A 7 -14.43 -7.70 -2.18
C LYS A 7 -14.07 -7.87 -0.71
N GLY A 8 -13.16 -7.04 -0.21
CA GLY A 8 -12.69 -7.05 1.17
C GLY A 8 -12.07 -5.72 1.56
N ARG A 9 -11.87 -5.51 2.88
CA ARG A 9 -11.16 -4.33 3.40
C ARG A 9 -10.23 -4.73 4.54
N GLY A 10 -9.03 -4.15 4.55
CA GLY A 10 -8.05 -4.28 5.63
C GLY A 10 -7.57 -5.71 5.89
N GLY A 11 -7.45 -6.54 4.85
CA GLY A 11 -6.96 -7.92 4.98
C GLY A 11 -7.95 -8.92 5.58
N ARG A 12 -9.23 -8.57 5.78
CA ARG A 12 -10.24 -9.52 6.28
C ARG A 12 -10.47 -10.64 5.28
N GLY A 13 -10.36 -11.88 5.76
CA GLY A 13 -10.51 -13.09 4.95
C GLY A 13 -9.30 -13.44 4.10
N CYS A 14 -8.17 -12.73 4.27
CA CYS A 14 -6.92 -13.12 3.61
C CYS A 14 -6.31 -14.34 4.31
N GLU A 15 -5.84 -15.31 3.53
CA GLU A 15 -5.12 -16.47 4.00
C GLU A 15 -3.77 -16.57 3.28
N ARG A 16 -2.72 -16.91 4.03
CA ARG A 16 -1.37 -17.13 3.50
C ARG A 16 -1.00 -18.59 3.72
N TRP A 17 -0.71 -19.28 2.63
CA TRP A 17 -0.31 -20.68 2.61
C TRP A 17 1.13 -20.81 2.12
N LEU A 18 2.05 -21.28 2.97
CA LEU A 18 3.46 -21.49 2.64
C LEU A 18 3.70 -22.97 2.36
N ARG A 19 4.32 -23.27 1.21
CA ARG A 19 4.69 -24.64 0.86
C ARG A 19 5.87 -25.09 1.72
N GLN A 20 5.72 -26.23 2.37
CA GLN A 20 6.71 -26.88 3.23
C GLN A 20 7.58 -27.84 2.41
N ALA A 21 8.70 -28.30 3.01
CA ALA A 21 9.64 -29.21 2.36
C ALA A 21 9.02 -30.58 2.00
N ASP A 22 8.04 -31.03 2.79
CA ASP A 22 7.26 -32.25 2.56
C ASP A 22 6.20 -32.11 1.45
N GLY A 23 6.10 -30.93 0.82
CA GLY A 23 5.14 -30.62 -0.23
C GLY A 23 3.75 -30.20 0.27
N ARG A 24 3.48 -30.24 1.58
CA ARG A 24 2.24 -29.72 2.18
C ARG A 24 2.28 -28.19 2.28
N TYR A 25 1.15 -27.59 2.64
CA TYR A 25 0.96 -26.16 2.77
C TYR A 25 0.53 -25.82 4.20
N LEU A 26 1.29 -24.95 4.84
CA LEU A 26 1.03 -24.44 6.19
C LEU A 26 0.37 -23.06 6.10
N ASP A 27 -0.76 -22.86 6.77
CA ASP A 27 -1.40 -21.55 6.90
C ASP A 27 -0.83 -20.74 8.08
N GLN A 28 -1.28 -19.49 8.21
CA GLN A 28 -0.88 -18.63 9.32
C GLN A 28 -1.35 -19.09 10.72
N ASN A 29 -2.29 -20.02 10.81
CA ASN A 29 -2.86 -20.52 12.06
C ASN A 29 -2.28 -21.89 12.46
N GLY A 30 -1.29 -22.40 11.72
CA GLY A 30 -0.68 -23.72 11.97
C GLY A 30 -1.41 -24.88 11.30
N ILE A 31 -2.43 -24.63 10.48
CA ILE A 31 -3.17 -25.67 9.75
C ILE A 31 -2.33 -26.11 8.55
N THR A 32 -2.13 -27.42 8.43
CA THR A 32 -1.36 -28.01 7.33
C THR A 32 -2.27 -28.82 6.41
N ARG A 33 -2.23 -28.54 5.11
CA ARG A 33 -3.00 -29.23 4.06
C ARG A 33 -2.11 -29.71 2.92
N ASP A 34 -2.41 -30.85 2.32
CA ASP A 34 -1.83 -31.18 1.03
C ASP A 34 -2.46 -30.37 -0.12
N ALA A 35 -1.98 -30.60 -1.35
CA ALA A 35 -2.45 -29.85 -2.52
C ALA A 35 -3.94 -30.09 -2.83
N THR A 36 -4.44 -31.31 -2.64
CA THR A 36 -5.83 -31.68 -2.89
C THR A 36 -6.74 -31.08 -1.83
N GLU A 37 -6.37 -31.20 -0.56
CA GLU A 37 -7.06 -30.60 0.58
C GLU A 37 -7.16 -29.07 0.43
N LEU A 38 -6.06 -28.42 0.01
CA LEU A 38 -6.03 -26.98 -0.21
C LEU A 38 -6.90 -26.55 -1.40
N LEU A 39 -6.90 -27.33 -2.49
CA LEU A 39 -7.77 -27.05 -3.64
C LEU A 39 -9.24 -27.13 -3.25
N VAL A 40 -9.64 -28.17 -2.51
CA VAL A 40 -11.01 -28.31 -2.00
C VAL A 40 -11.38 -27.10 -1.14
N HIS A 41 -10.50 -26.68 -0.22
CA HIS A 41 -10.73 -25.49 0.59
C HIS A 41 -10.92 -24.22 -0.25
N ILE A 42 -10.09 -23.99 -1.27
CA ILE A 42 -10.22 -22.84 -2.17
C ILE A 42 -11.56 -22.87 -2.91
N VAL A 43 -11.97 -24.03 -3.42
CA VAL A 43 -13.26 -24.19 -4.12
C VAL A 43 -14.43 -23.94 -3.16
N THR A 44 -14.36 -24.43 -1.93
CA THR A 44 -15.36 -24.16 -0.90
C THR A 44 -15.47 -22.68 -0.58
N LEU A 45 -14.34 -21.97 -0.41
CA LEU A 45 -14.35 -20.51 -0.23
C LEU A 45 -14.96 -19.79 -1.44
N ALA A 46 -14.61 -20.23 -2.64
CA ALA A 46 -15.06 -19.66 -3.90
C ALA A 46 -16.56 -19.87 -4.18
N ALA A 47 -17.18 -20.91 -3.59
CA ALA A 47 -18.61 -21.17 -3.73
C ALA A 47 -19.48 -20.03 -3.15
N GLY A 48 -19.01 -19.35 -2.10
CA GLY A 48 -19.75 -18.25 -1.47
C GLY A 48 -19.38 -16.86 -1.98
N LYS A 49 -18.18 -16.68 -2.53
CA LYS A 49 -17.59 -15.36 -2.82
C LYS A 49 -16.55 -15.46 -3.94
N ALA A 50 -16.43 -14.44 -4.79
CA ALA A 50 -15.30 -14.37 -5.71
C ALA A 50 -13.99 -14.25 -4.93
N MET A 51 -13.03 -15.12 -5.25
CA MET A 51 -11.71 -15.19 -4.60
C MET A 51 -10.60 -14.88 -5.60
N LEU A 52 -9.51 -14.33 -5.10
CA LEU A 52 -8.29 -14.08 -5.85
C LEU A 52 -7.16 -14.89 -5.21
N VAL A 53 -6.44 -15.62 -6.05
CA VAL A 53 -5.35 -16.51 -5.67
C VAL A 53 -4.08 -16.03 -6.33
N GLN A 54 -3.04 -15.78 -5.53
CA GLN A 54 -1.76 -15.24 -5.99
C GLN A 54 -0.58 -16.00 -5.39
N GLY A 55 0.58 -15.95 -6.07
CA GLY A 55 1.84 -16.37 -5.48
C GLY A 55 2.12 -15.56 -4.20
N ALA A 56 2.59 -16.23 -3.14
CA ALA A 56 3.07 -15.48 -1.98
C ALA A 56 4.42 -14.87 -2.36
N MET A 57 4.56 -13.56 -2.18
CA MET A 57 5.79 -12.84 -2.44
C MET A 57 6.65 -12.82 -1.18
N LEU A 58 7.97 -12.82 -1.34
CA LEU A 58 8.91 -12.63 -0.25
C LEU A 58 9.44 -11.19 -0.29
N ALA A 59 9.61 -10.59 0.89
CA ALA A 59 10.24 -9.27 0.97
C ALA A 59 11.68 -9.34 0.44
N HIS A 60 12.13 -8.23 -0.15
CA HIS A 60 13.53 -8.05 -0.52
C HIS A 60 14.44 -8.38 0.68
N PRO A 61 15.59 -9.07 0.50
CA PRO A 61 16.45 -9.48 1.61
C PRO A 61 16.77 -8.38 2.62
N GLU A 62 17.05 -7.16 2.14
CA GLU A 62 17.37 -5.98 2.95
C GLU A 62 16.19 -5.38 3.75
N LEU A 63 14.96 -5.87 3.52
CA LEU A 63 13.75 -5.41 4.23
C LEU A 63 13.18 -6.49 5.15
N ARG A 64 13.76 -7.69 5.19
CA ARG A 64 13.20 -8.83 5.96
C ARG A 64 13.17 -8.58 7.47
N ASP A 65 14.13 -7.83 7.99
CA ASP A 65 14.20 -7.42 9.40
C ASP A 65 13.12 -6.38 9.79
N LEU A 66 12.55 -5.68 8.80
CA LEU A 66 11.37 -4.83 8.94
C LEU A 66 10.07 -5.57 8.63
N ALA A 67 10.12 -6.65 7.84
CA ALA A 67 8.94 -7.41 7.41
C ALA A 67 8.23 -8.19 8.54
N VAL A 68 8.92 -8.51 9.65
CA VAL A 68 8.39 -9.40 10.69
C VAL A 68 7.90 -10.72 10.03
N ASN A 69 6.58 -10.96 10.02
CA ASN A 69 5.94 -12.12 9.40
C ASN A 69 5.11 -11.77 8.14
N VAL A 70 5.19 -10.53 7.67
CA VAL A 70 4.33 -9.96 6.63
C VAL A 70 5.13 -9.27 5.54
N LEU A 71 4.64 -9.30 4.31
CA LEU A 71 5.19 -8.46 3.25
C LEU A 71 4.96 -6.97 3.55
N THR A 72 6.03 -6.22 3.79
CA THR A 72 5.99 -4.75 3.88
C THR A 72 5.69 -4.13 2.53
N SER A 73 4.98 -3.00 2.53
CA SER A 73 4.63 -2.26 1.33
C SER A 73 4.75 -0.75 1.53
N CYS A 74 5.06 -0.06 0.43
CA CYS A 74 4.98 1.39 0.34
C CYS A 74 3.58 1.79 -0.14
N ARG A 75 2.95 2.76 0.53
CA ARG A 75 1.82 3.49 -0.04
C ARG A 75 2.39 4.68 -0.81
N ILE A 76 2.26 4.67 -2.13
CA ILE A 76 2.79 5.68 -3.04
C ILE A 76 1.63 6.39 -3.73
N MET A 77 1.55 7.71 -3.60
CA MET A 77 0.53 8.50 -4.26
C MET A 77 1.07 9.03 -5.59
N SER A 78 0.36 8.75 -6.68
CA SER A 78 0.64 9.31 -8.00
C SER A 78 -0.50 10.19 -8.50
N ILE A 79 -0.15 11.18 -9.32
CA ILE A 79 -1.07 12.14 -9.93
C ILE A 79 -0.77 12.32 -11.41
N ARG A 80 -1.80 12.55 -12.21
CA ARG A 80 -1.66 13.06 -13.57
C ARG A 80 -1.31 14.53 -13.48
N ASN A 81 -0.14 14.93 -13.94
CA ASN A 81 0.32 16.32 -13.86
C ASN A 81 -0.29 17.19 -14.98
N GLU A 82 0.05 18.48 -14.96
CA GLU A 82 -0.48 19.53 -15.82
C GLU A 82 -0.07 19.36 -17.29
N THR A 83 1.04 18.65 -17.54
CA THR A 83 1.48 18.28 -18.89
C THR A 83 0.77 17.04 -19.43
N GLY A 84 -0.07 16.40 -18.60
CA GLY A 84 -0.77 15.16 -18.90
C GLY A 84 0.05 13.89 -18.62
N GLY A 85 1.30 14.02 -18.15
CA GLY A 85 2.15 12.93 -17.66
C GLY A 85 1.73 12.43 -16.28
N PHE A 86 2.43 11.41 -15.76
CA PHE A 86 2.11 10.77 -14.48
C PHE A 86 3.34 10.75 -13.58
N GLU A 87 3.18 11.23 -12.34
CA GLU A 87 4.28 11.35 -11.39
C GLU A 87 3.88 10.89 -9.99
N ALA A 88 4.82 10.27 -9.28
CA ALA A 88 4.67 9.96 -7.85
C ALA A 88 5.06 11.20 -7.02
N THR A 89 4.25 11.54 -6.03
CA THR A 89 4.42 12.79 -5.25
C THR A 89 4.79 12.55 -3.80
N HIS A 90 4.25 11.49 -3.19
CA HIS A 90 4.46 11.16 -1.79
C HIS A 90 4.51 9.66 -1.63
N ALA A 91 5.28 9.21 -0.64
CA ALA A 91 5.31 7.82 -0.27
C ALA A 91 5.48 7.65 1.24
N VAL A 92 4.87 6.59 1.76
CA VAL A 92 5.11 6.11 3.10
C VAL A 92 5.41 4.61 3.07
N PHE A 93 6.38 4.17 3.87
CA PHE A 93 6.68 2.76 4.10
C PHE A 93 5.88 2.25 5.28
N LYS A 94 5.17 1.14 5.11
CA LYS A 94 4.38 0.50 6.17
C LYS A 94 5.11 -0.73 6.71
N SER A 95 5.08 -0.86 8.03
CA SER A 95 5.51 -2.07 8.74
C SER A 95 4.49 -2.48 9.79
N SER A 96 4.40 -3.77 10.08
CA SER A 96 3.59 -4.28 11.19
C SER A 96 4.42 -4.38 12.47
N THR A 97 3.83 -4.03 13.61
CA THR A 97 4.47 -4.22 14.92
C THR A 97 3.96 -5.43 15.68
N LYS A 98 3.13 -6.27 15.03
CA LYS A 98 2.51 -7.46 15.64
C LYS A 98 3.10 -8.75 15.08
N PRO A 99 3.58 -9.68 15.95
CA PRO A 99 4.10 -10.98 15.52
C PRO A 99 3.10 -11.80 14.68
N GLU A 100 1.82 -11.75 15.02
CA GLU A 100 0.73 -12.51 14.41
C GLU A 100 0.11 -11.83 13.18
N ALA A 101 0.63 -10.69 12.76
CA ALA A 101 0.07 -9.98 11.62
C ALA A 101 0.18 -10.81 10.34
N ILE A 102 -0.84 -10.66 9.49
CA ILE A 102 -0.90 -11.24 8.14
C ILE A 102 -0.85 -10.16 7.03
N VAL A 103 -1.04 -8.90 7.41
CA VAL A 103 -1.00 -7.70 6.56
C VAL A 103 -0.34 -6.55 7.32
N ASP A 104 0.39 -5.69 6.60
CA ASP A 104 1.16 -4.56 7.13
C ASP A 104 0.28 -3.32 7.32
N ASN A 105 -0.99 -3.55 7.64
CA ASN A 105 -1.99 -2.50 7.65
C ASN A 105 -1.78 -1.56 8.83
N PHE A 106 -1.40 -0.32 8.53
CA PHE A 106 -1.25 0.78 9.46
C PHE A 106 -2.41 0.90 10.47
N HIS A 107 -3.66 0.88 10.00
CA HIS A 107 -4.85 1.03 10.86
C HIS A 107 -5.15 -0.19 11.75
N LYS A 108 -4.36 -1.26 11.64
CA LYS A 108 -4.48 -2.46 12.49
C LYS A 108 -3.33 -2.61 13.48
N GLY A 109 -2.65 -1.49 13.78
CA GLY A 109 -1.51 -1.45 14.68
C GLY A 109 -0.19 -1.64 13.94
N GLY A 110 -0.07 -1.06 12.74
CA GLY A 110 1.21 -0.90 12.06
C GLY A 110 1.82 0.47 12.33
N ILE A 111 3.02 0.67 11.82
CA ILE A 111 3.73 1.95 11.80
C ILE A 111 3.96 2.39 10.36
N VAL A 112 4.04 3.71 10.14
CA VAL A 112 4.35 4.32 8.85
C VAL A 112 5.53 5.27 8.98
N SER A 113 6.47 5.19 8.04
CA SER A 113 7.57 6.14 7.90
C SER A 113 7.43 6.89 6.58
N ARG A 114 7.76 8.19 6.56
CA ARG A 114 7.90 8.92 5.29
C ARG A 114 9.02 8.29 4.46
N VAL A 115 8.87 8.30 3.15
CA VAL A 115 9.95 7.97 2.23
C VAL A 115 10.35 9.24 1.49
N ASP A 116 11.63 9.59 1.51
CA ASP A 116 12.16 10.63 0.64
C ASP A 116 11.99 10.21 -0.82
N MET A 117 11.28 11.02 -1.60
CA MET A 117 10.94 10.66 -2.98
C MET A 117 12.17 10.58 -3.90
N THR A 118 13.24 11.29 -3.57
CA THR A 118 14.47 11.34 -4.39
C THR A 118 15.40 10.19 -4.02
N THR A 119 15.63 9.96 -2.73
CA THR A 119 16.66 9.02 -2.25
C THR A 119 16.11 7.66 -1.87
N GLY A 120 14.81 7.57 -1.55
CA GLY A 120 14.21 6.38 -0.95
C GLY A 120 14.51 6.22 0.53
N GLU A 121 15.09 7.25 1.18
CA GLU A 121 15.44 7.23 2.59
C GLU A 121 14.20 7.34 3.49
N LEU A 122 14.13 6.49 4.50
CA LEU A 122 13.07 6.48 5.50
C LEU A 122 13.32 7.53 6.59
N GLY A 123 12.27 8.25 6.97
CA GLY A 123 12.25 9.04 8.20
C GLY A 123 11.99 8.19 9.45
N PRO A 124 11.79 8.82 10.62
CA PRO A 124 11.21 8.13 11.77
C PRO A 124 9.79 7.64 11.45
N ALA A 125 9.39 6.51 12.02
CA ALA A 125 8.03 5.99 11.85
C ALA A 125 7.09 6.48 12.96
N SER A 126 5.80 6.63 12.65
CA SER A 126 4.73 6.90 13.62
C SER A 126 3.71 5.77 13.61
N ASP A 127 3.09 5.49 14.75
CA ASP A 127 1.86 4.70 14.81
C ASP A 127 0.63 5.53 14.37
N ALA A 128 -0.56 4.95 14.46
CA ALA A 128 -1.82 5.60 14.09
C ALA A 128 -2.28 6.70 15.05
N GLY A 129 -1.42 7.17 15.97
CA GLY A 129 -1.76 8.11 17.02
C GLY A 129 -2.65 7.48 18.09
N THR A 130 -2.46 6.19 18.34
CA THR A 130 -3.25 5.43 19.33
C THR A 130 -2.85 5.76 20.78
N ALA A 131 -1.71 6.42 20.97
CA ALA A 131 -1.25 6.96 22.25
C ALA A 131 -1.11 8.49 22.19
N GLN A 132 -1.23 9.15 23.35
CA GLN A 132 -0.94 10.57 23.51
C GLN A 132 0.24 10.76 24.47
N PRO A 133 1.31 11.50 24.08
CA PRO A 133 1.55 12.07 22.75
C PRO A 133 1.78 11.00 21.67
N CYS A 134 1.66 11.38 20.38
CA CYS A 134 1.99 10.49 19.27
C CYS A 134 3.44 10.00 19.40
N VAL A 135 3.66 8.70 19.21
CA VAL A 135 4.98 8.08 19.37
C VAL A 135 5.69 8.01 18.03
N TRP A 136 6.98 8.35 18.05
CA TRP A 136 7.87 8.24 16.91
C TRP A 136 8.98 7.21 17.19
N TYR A 137 9.34 6.47 16.16
CA TYR A 137 10.24 5.33 16.23
C TYR A 137 11.36 5.48 15.21
N ASP A 138 12.59 5.66 15.70
CA ASP A 138 13.80 5.59 14.86
C ASP A 138 14.14 4.11 14.51
N LYS A 139 13.72 3.17 15.37
CA LYS A 139 13.89 1.72 15.21
C LYS A 139 12.56 0.99 15.30
N HIS A 140 12.46 -0.15 14.63
CA HIS A 140 11.27 -1.00 14.67
C HIS A 140 11.01 -1.52 16.09
N PRO A 141 9.84 -1.26 16.69
CA PRO A 141 9.61 -1.54 18.11
C PRO A 141 9.58 -3.04 18.45
N LEU A 142 9.33 -3.90 17.46
CA LEU A 142 9.32 -5.35 17.66
C LEU A 142 10.67 -6.01 17.34
N THR A 143 11.37 -5.56 16.31
CA THR A 143 12.56 -6.26 15.77
C THR A 143 13.87 -5.55 16.10
N GLY A 144 13.82 -4.30 16.55
CA GLY A 144 15.00 -3.46 16.83
C GLY A 144 15.73 -2.95 15.59
N ALA A 145 15.27 -3.30 14.38
CA ALA A 145 15.87 -2.89 13.12
C ALA A 145 15.80 -1.37 12.91
N GLU A 146 16.85 -0.76 12.37
CA GLU A 146 16.88 0.68 12.05
C GLU A 146 15.82 1.01 10.99
N ILE A 147 15.00 2.03 11.26
CA ILE A 147 14.04 2.60 10.31
C ILE A 147 14.62 3.89 9.76
N LYS A 148 14.87 4.88 10.62
CA LYS A 148 15.32 6.21 10.21
C LYS A 148 16.70 6.13 9.54
N GLY A 149 16.82 6.76 8.38
CA GLY A 149 18.04 6.73 7.57
C GLY A 149 18.20 5.49 6.70
N ARG A 150 17.28 4.50 6.78
CA ARG A 150 17.33 3.34 5.89
C ARG A 150 16.93 3.74 4.48
N ILE A 151 17.72 3.33 3.49
CA ILE A 151 17.40 3.51 2.07
C ILE A 151 16.61 2.28 1.59
N LEU A 152 15.45 2.50 0.98
CA LEU A 152 14.68 1.43 0.38
C LEU A 152 15.39 0.89 -0.89
N PRO A 153 15.59 -0.42 -1.01
CA PRO A 153 16.21 -1.01 -2.20
C PRO A 153 15.30 -0.80 -3.42
N GLN A 154 15.90 -0.65 -4.61
CA GLN A 154 15.17 -0.53 -5.88
C GLN A 154 14.12 0.59 -5.90
N TRP A 155 14.40 1.70 -5.19
CA TRP A 155 13.44 2.79 -5.03
C TRP A 155 13.09 3.45 -6.36
N ARG A 156 14.08 3.69 -7.22
CA ARG A 156 13.85 4.29 -8.55
C ARG A 156 12.95 3.41 -9.41
N GLU A 157 13.22 2.11 -9.45
CA GLU A 157 12.42 1.12 -10.18
C GLU A 157 11.00 1.03 -9.64
N THR A 158 10.83 1.24 -8.33
CA THR A 158 9.53 1.30 -7.66
C THR A 158 8.72 2.51 -8.14
N ILE A 159 9.33 3.69 -8.21
CA ILE A 159 8.69 4.91 -8.73
C ILE A 159 8.36 4.77 -10.22
N ASP A 160 9.29 4.24 -11.02
CA ASP A 160 9.08 4.00 -12.46
C ASP A 160 7.94 2.99 -12.71
N LEU A 161 7.81 1.97 -11.86
CA LEU A 161 6.68 1.04 -11.91
C LEU A 161 5.36 1.75 -11.64
N VAL A 162 5.29 2.59 -10.60
CA VAL A 162 4.07 3.34 -10.24
C VAL A 162 3.64 4.28 -11.36
N CYS A 163 4.57 5.06 -11.91
CA CYS A 163 4.24 6.03 -12.96
C CYS A 163 3.74 5.33 -14.23
N ARG A 164 4.39 4.21 -14.63
CA ARG A 164 3.91 3.38 -15.75
C ARG A 164 2.55 2.75 -15.48
N ALA A 165 2.30 2.27 -14.26
CA ALA A 165 1.03 1.68 -13.90
C ALA A 165 -0.10 2.72 -13.92
N HIS A 166 0.15 3.94 -13.44
CA HIS A 166 -0.83 5.03 -13.50
C HIS A 166 -1.14 5.42 -14.95
N ALA A 167 -0.17 5.41 -15.85
CA ALA A 167 -0.42 5.66 -17.27
C ALA A 167 -1.42 4.70 -17.93
N ALA A 168 -1.61 3.49 -17.38
CA ALA A 168 -2.63 2.54 -17.84
C ALA A 168 -4.07 2.89 -17.39
N PHE A 169 -4.23 3.85 -16.47
CA PHE A 169 -5.51 4.35 -15.96
C PHE A 169 -5.62 5.88 -16.12
N PRO A 170 -5.55 6.40 -17.37
CA PRO A 170 -5.46 7.83 -17.63
C PRO A 170 -6.73 8.62 -17.25
N ASP A 171 -7.84 7.92 -17.03
CA ASP A 171 -9.11 8.45 -16.50
C ASP A 171 -9.03 8.80 -15.01
N ARG A 172 -8.03 8.26 -14.30
CA ARG A 172 -7.81 8.53 -12.87
C ARG A 172 -6.81 9.67 -12.71
N ILE A 173 -7.26 10.77 -12.10
CA ILE A 173 -6.37 11.89 -11.77
C ILE A 173 -5.35 11.47 -10.71
N THR A 174 -5.79 10.76 -9.67
CA THR A 174 -4.91 10.28 -8.60
C THR A 174 -5.14 8.81 -8.28
N VAL A 175 -4.07 8.11 -7.92
CA VAL A 175 -4.13 6.73 -7.41
C VAL A 175 -3.15 6.57 -6.26
N GLY A 176 -3.58 5.90 -5.19
CA GLY A 176 -2.72 5.45 -4.10
C GLY A 176 -2.32 3.99 -4.28
N TRP A 177 -1.07 3.73 -4.63
CA TRP A 177 -0.55 2.39 -4.90
C TRP A 177 0.03 1.77 -3.64
N ASP A 178 -0.34 0.53 -3.35
CA ASP A 178 0.41 -0.30 -2.41
C ASP A 178 1.41 -1.15 -3.21
N VAL A 179 2.70 -0.91 -2.98
CA VAL A 179 3.79 -1.55 -3.71
C VAL A 179 4.71 -2.27 -2.74
N ALA A 180 4.91 -3.57 -2.93
CA ALA A 180 5.94 -4.32 -2.22
C ALA A 180 7.24 -4.32 -3.00
N ILE A 181 8.35 -4.12 -2.30
CA ILE A 181 9.70 -4.34 -2.86
C ILE A 181 10.09 -5.77 -2.49
N THR A 182 10.08 -6.66 -3.48
CA THR A 182 10.26 -8.10 -3.27
C THR A 182 11.65 -8.56 -3.66
N ASP A 183 11.97 -9.82 -3.34
CA ASP A 183 13.18 -10.49 -3.80
C ASP A 183 13.25 -10.68 -5.34
N GLN A 184 12.16 -10.39 -6.05
CA GLN A 184 12.03 -10.48 -7.52
C GLN A 184 11.70 -9.11 -8.16
N GLY A 185 11.99 -8.01 -7.46
CA GLY A 185 11.70 -6.64 -7.92
C GLY A 185 10.42 -6.04 -7.33
N PRO A 186 10.12 -4.77 -7.60
CA PRO A 186 8.89 -4.14 -7.11
C PRO A 186 7.64 -4.76 -7.74
N ARG A 187 6.58 -4.91 -6.92
CA ARG A 187 5.29 -5.52 -7.27
C ARG A 187 4.14 -4.69 -6.73
N ILE A 188 3.21 -4.31 -7.60
CA ILE A 188 1.96 -3.66 -7.19
C ILE A 188 1.05 -4.70 -6.56
N ILE A 189 0.59 -4.43 -5.33
CA ILE A 189 -0.38 -5.24 -4.59
C ILE A 189 -1.80 -4.80 -4.96
N GLU A 190 -2.05 -3.50 -4.90
CA GLU A 190 -3.34 -2.88 -5.23
C GLU A 190 -3.22 -1.39 -5.53
N GLY A 191 -4.18 -0.88 -6.32
CA GLY A 191 -4.40 0.55 -6.54
C GLY A 191 -5.66 1.02 -5.82
N ASN A 192 -5.54 2.10 -5.05
CA ASN A 192 -6.59 2.63 -4.21
C ASN A 192 -7.07 3.99 -4.72
N VAL A 193 -8.39 4.16 -4.79
CA VAL A 193 -9.00 5.49 -5.04
C VAL A 193 -8.79 6.42 -3.84
N GLN A 194 -8.79 5.85 -2.62
CA GLN A 194 -8.48 6.59 -1.40
C GLN A 194 -6.98 6.54 -1.15
N SER A 195 -6.31 7.68 -1.33
CA SER A 195 -4.84 7.79 -1.28
C SER A 195 -4.23 7.51 0.08
N GLY A 196 -4.97 7.74 1.18
CA GLY A 196 -4.44 7.63 2.54
C GLY A 196 -3.70 8.90 2.98
N CYS A 197 -4.27 10.07 2.68
CA CYS A 197 -3.69 11.38 3.02
C CYS A 197 -3.33 11.53 4.50
N ASP A 198 -4.02 10.83 5.40
CA ASP A 198 -3.73 10.83 6.83
C ASP A 198 -2.31 10.31 7.13
N MET A 199 -1.86 9.25 6.45
CA MET A 199 -0.49 8.74 6.60
C MET A 199 0.54 9.73 6.09
N ILE A 200 0.25 10.38 4.96
CA ILE A 200 1.14 11.37 4.33
C ILE A 200 1.27 12.59 5.23
N GLN A 201 0.15 13.22 5.61
CA GLN A 201 0.15 14.42 6.45
C GLN A 201 0.82 14.18 7.80
N ARG A 202 0.60 13.01 8.40
CA ARG A 202 1.24 12.62 9.66
C ARG A 202 2.76 12.53 9.53
N THR A 203 3.25 11.86 8.51
CA THR A 203 4.68 11.52 8.39
C THR A 203 5.51 12.63 7.75
N HIS A 204 4.88 13.48 6.94
CA HIS A 204 5.53 14.60 6.26
C HIS A 204 5.40 15.91 7.06
N ASP A 205 4.57 15.93 8.12
CA ASP A 205 4.29 17.10 8.97
C ASP A 205 3.90 18.35 8.17
N LEU A 206 3.13 18.13 7.10
CA LEU A 206 2.64 19.16 6.21
C LEU A 206 1.15 18.96 5.94
N PRO A 207 0.35 20.05 5.83
CA PRO A 207 -1.01 19.98 5.33
C PRO A 207 -1.05 19.35 3.92
N ALA A 208 -2.09 18.57 3.61
CA ALA A 208 -2.25 17.96 2.29
C ALA A 208 -2.35 18.97 1.14
N GLY A 209 -2.66 20.24 1.46
CA GLY A 209 -2.70 21.35 0.51
C GLY A 209 -1.35 22.01 0.21
N ILE A 210 -0.23 21.47 0.72
CA ILE A 210 1.12 21.99 0.47
C ILE A 210 1.94 20.94 -0.31
N GLY A 211 2.70 21.40 -1.30
CA GLY A 211 3.62 20.57 -2.09
C GLY A 211 3.06 20.14 -3.44
N ARG A 212 3.81 19.28 -4.14
CA ARG A 212 3.59 18.98 -5.56
C ARG A 212 2.22 18.39 -5.88
N LEU A 213 1.69 17.58 -4.97
CA LEU A 213 0.35 17.03 -5.10
C LEU A 213 -0.73 18.12 -5.13
N ALA A 214 -0.58 19.16 -4.30
CA ALA A 214 -1.53 20.24 -4.20
C ALA A 214 -1.54 21.13 -5.45
N GLU A 215 -0.36 21.39 -6.03
CA GLU A 215 -0.22 22.11 -7.31
C GLU A 215 -0.99 21.39 -8.44
N CYS A 216 -0.75 20.09 -8.59
CA CYS A 216 -1.44 19.28 -9.58
C CYS A 216 -2.95 19.22 -9.32
N TYR A 217 -3.39 19.11 -8.06
CA TYR A 217 -4.82 19.16 -7.74
C TYR A 217 -5.45 20.51 -8.10
N ALA A 218 -4.79 21.63 -7.78
CA ALA A 218 -5.27 22.96 -8.12
C ALA A 218 -5.48 23.10 -9.63
N HIS A 219 -4.52 22.64 -10.44
CA HIS A 219 -4.66 22.61 -11.90
C HIS A 219 -5.90 21.85 -12.38
N HIS A 220 -6.17 20.65 -11.84
CA HIS A 220 -7.36 19.88 -12.24
C HIS A 220 -8.66 20.52 -11.79
N VAL A 221 -8.66 21.20 -10.64
CA VAL A 221 -9.81 21.97 -10.14
C VAL A 221 -10.08 23.17 -11.06
N ASP A 222 -9.05 23.92 -11.45
CA ASP A 222 -9.18 25.06 -12.37
C ASP A 222 -9.74 24.62 -13.73
N LEU A 223 -9.24 23.51 -14.27
CA LEU A 223 -9.78 22.92 -15.50
C LEU A 223 -11.25 22.49 -15.37
N ALA A 224 -11.64 21.96 -14.20
CA ALA A 224 -13.02 21.56 -13.96
C ALA A 224 -13.97 22.76 -13.95
N PHE A 225 -13.55 23.90 -13.38
CA PHE A 225 -14.30 25.15 -13.43
C PHE A 225 -14.41 25.72 -14.85
N LEU A 226 -13.30 25.74 -15.60
CA LEU A 226 -13.29 26.23 -16.99
C LEU A 226 -14.20 25.42 -17.92
N ARG A 227 -14.36 24.12 -17.67
CA ARG A 227 -15.20 23.21 -18.45
C ARG A 227 -16.67 23.16 -18.01
N ASP A 228 -17.02 23.93 -16.98
CA ASP A 228 -18.28 23.83 -16.24
C ASP A 228 -18.71 22.37 -15.97
N MET A 229 -17.75 21.54 -15.56
CA MET A 229 -18.01 20.13 -15.22
C MET A 229 -19.04 20.00 -14.07
N SER A 230 -19.22 21.08 -13.32
CA SER A 230 -20.21 21.19 -12.26
C SER A 230 -21.64 21.18 -12.78
N ALA A 231 -21.91 21.64 -14.01
CA ALA A 231 -23.27 21.71 -14.57
C ALA A 231 -23.94 20.33 -14.60
N ALA A 232 -23.27 19.30 -15.16
CA ALA A 232 -23.81 17.94 -15.21
C ALA A 232 -23.97 17.29 -13.82
N TRP A 233 -23.24 17.77 -12.79
CA TRP A 233 -23.45 17.34 -11.40
C TRP A 233 -24.62 18.10 -10.76
N LYS A 234 -24.71 19.41 -10.98
CA LYS A 234 -25.78 20.28 -10.49
C LYS A 234 -27.14 19.87 -11.07
N GLU A 235 -27.20 19.59 -12.37
CA GLU A 235 -28.39 19.07 -13.06
C GLU A 235 -28.84 17.75 -12.45
N ARG A 236 -27.93 16.78 -12.28
CA ARG A 236 -28.20 15.50 -11.60
C ARG A 236 -28.67 15.66 -10.15
N LYS A 237 -28.38 16.79 -9.51
CA LYS A 237 -28.76 17.11 -8.14
C LYS A 237 -29.93 18.10 -8.05
N GLY A 238 -30.47 18.56 -9.16
CA GLY A 238 -31.54 19.58 -9.19
C GLY A 238 -31.13 20.91 -8.55
N LEU A 239 -29.86 21.29 -8.68
CA LEU A 239 -29.28 22.52 -8.11
C LEU A 239 -29.20 23.68 -9.12
N THR A 240 -29.75 23.48 -10.32
CA THR A 240 -29.84 24.42 -11.44
C THR A 240 -31.29 24.58 -11.85
#